data_AF-A0A817KG64-F1
#
_entry.id   AF-A0A817KG64-F1
#
_cell.length_a   1.000
_cell.length_b   1.000
_cell.length_c   1.000
_cell.angle_alpha   90.00
_cell.angle_beta   90.00
_cell.angle_gamma   90.00
#
_symmetry.space_group_name_H-M   'P 1'
#
loop_
_entity.id
_entity.type
_entity.pdbx_description
1 polymer ?
#
loop_
_entity_poly.entity_id
_entity_poly.type
_entity_poly.pdbx_seq_one_letter_code
_entity_poly.pdbx_strand_id
1 'polypeptide(L)'
;MLLDVAREGKGTFAFIPDAKIVGTCFVNFVANACTNLALDAKVHLEPQNGAIFPPVLHSSFQRVPWGLVFDLGPLHFGSHRDLIVPMKIPVGVHDHHHPFLKVTLEWNSENNNHKESLIGSDFVVTADALAAFARMSSVHSLEQVIDKCDATDPAGPKILKTLIGQLIGLEATAKDARITALLKGDLQERISKAVSTVERYQRWGAHYLRAILRSHEYQMRTNFMDPGLQVYGGVLFSELVHSGGEIFKGLPLKKYSDRDANSNSNNNNRNNNAIAAAVPVADSYYAGNCGGCFSGECVVQCKEQDGM
;
A
#
# COMPACT_ATOMS: atom_id res chain seq x y z
N MET A 1 6.99 -3.55 13.50
CA MET A 1 7.98 -4.53 13.03
C MET A 1 7.95 -4.72 11.51
N LEU A 2 6.96 -5.37 10.88
CA LEU A 2 6.98 -5.59 9.41
C LEU A 2 6.80 -4.31 8.58
N LEU A 3 5.93 -3.38 9.00
CA LEU A 3 5.80 -2.08 8.35
C LEU A 3 7.10 -1.27 8.45
N ASP A 4 7.80 -1.34 9.57
CA ASP A 4 9.05 -0.59 9.79
C ASP A 4 10.16 -1.13 8.89
N VAL A 5 10.28 -2.47 8.76
CA VAL A 5 11.19 -3.11 7.80
C VAL A 5 10.84 -2.71 6.37
N ALA A 6 9.55 -2.69 6.01
CA ALA A 6 9.12 -2.25 4.69
C ALA A 6 9.40 -0.75 4.45
N ARG A 7 9.29 0.11 5.47
CA ARG A 7 9.64 1.53 5.38
C ARG A 7 11.14 1.73 5.18
N GLU A 8 11.96 1.05 5.97
CA GLU A 8 13.42 1.10 5.86
C GLU A 8 13.91 0.60 4.50
N GLY A 9 13.38 -0.53 4.04
CA GLY A 9 13.72 -1.11 2.74
C GLY A 9 13.04 -0.47 1.53
N LYS A 10 12.32 0.65 1.70
CA LYS A 10 11.49 1.29 0.65
C LYS A 10 10.54 0.31 -0.08
N GLY A 11 10.12 -0.72 0.64
CA GLY A 11 9.27 -1.78 0.15
C GLY A 11 7.80 -1.63 0.56
N THR A 12 7.04 -2.65 0.21
CA THR A 12 5.64 -2.82 0.61
C THR A 12 5.48 -4.15 1.34
N PHE A 13 4.34 -4.32 2.01
CA PHE A 13 3.94 -5.61 2.57
C PHE A 13 2.45 -5.80 2.34
N ALA A 14 2.03 -7.06 2.23
CA ALA A 14 0.63 -7.42 2.05
C ALA A 14 0.10 -8.13 3.31
N PHE A 15 -1.16 -7.86 3.65
CA PHE A 15 -1.86 -8.60 4.69
C PHE A 15 -2.65 -9.75 4.06
N ILE A 16 -2.35 -10.99 4.47
CA ILE A 16 -2.94 -12.22 3.92
C ILE A 16 -3.76 -12.89 5.03
N PRO A 17 -5.09 -12.69 5.07
CA PRO A 17 -5.95 -13.27 6.10
C PRO A 17 -6.25 -14.76 5.91
N ASP A 18 -6.08 -15.27 4.69
CA ASP A 18 -6.40 -16.65 4.29
C ASP A 18 -5.35 -17.13 3.28
N ALA A 19 -4.92 -18.38 3.44
CA ALA A 19 -3.96 -19.05 2.57
C ALA A 19 -4.36 -19.00 1.08
N LYS A 20 -5.66 -19.03 0.79
CA LYS A 20 -6.20 -19.06 -0.57
C LYS A 20 -5.83 -17.85 -1.41
N ILE A 21 -5.41 -16.74 -0.81
CA ILE A 21 -5.00 -15.55 -1.55
C ILE A 21 -3.48 -15.41 -1.66
N VAL A 22 -2.70 -16.29 -1.02
CA VAL A 22 -1.24 -16.18 -0.94
C VAL A 22 -0.60 -16.13 -2.32
N GLY A 23 -1.01 -17.01 -3.23
CA GLY A 23 -0.40 -17.05 -4.55
C GLY A 23 -0.72 -15.81 -5.38
N THR A 24 -1.94 -15.28 -5.29
CA THR A 24 -2.28 -14.03 -6.00
C THR A 24 -1.51 -12.83 -5.45
N CYS A 25 -1.33 -12.74 -4.13
CA CYS A 25 -0.50 -11.71 -3.51
C CYS A 25 0.98 -11.87 -3.90
N PHE A 26 1.47 -13.11 -3.97
CA PHE A 26 2.83 -13.41 -4.40
C PHE A 26 3.08 -13.02 -5.86
N VAL A 27 2.18 -13.39 -6.77
CA VAL A 27 2.27 -13.01 -8.19
C VAL A 27 2.24 -11.49 -8.36
N ASN A 28 1.35 -10.80 -7.64
CA ASN A 28 1.33 -9.32 -7.62
C ASN A 28 2.64 -8.74 -7.09
N PHE A 29 3.22 -9.32 -6.03
CA PHE A 29 4.50 -8.87 -5.48
C PHE A 29 5.63 -9.01 -6.51
N VAL A 30 5.76 -10.18 -7.16
CA VAL A 30 6.77 -10.42 -8.20
C VAL A 30 6.56 -9.46 -9.37
N ALA A 31 5.33 -9.27 -9.84
CA ALA A 31 5.05 -8.34 -10.92
C ALA A 31 5.42 -6.89 -10.57
N ASN A 32 5.12 -6.43 -9.35
CA ASN A 32 5.56 -5.11 -8.88
C ASN A 32 7.09 -5.00 -8.83
N ALA A 33 7.79 -6.05 -8.36
CA ALA A 33 9.24 -6.05 -8.36
C ALA A 33 9.82 -5.98 -9.79
N CYS A 34 9.24 -6.72 -10.73
CA CYS A 34 9.66 -6.73 -12.13
C CYS A 34 9.31 -5.45 -12.90
N THR A 35 8.32 -4.66 -12.45
CA THR A 35 8.03 -3.34 -13.03
C THR A 35 8.78 -2.20 -12.37
N ASN A 36 9.63 -2.46 -11.38
CA ASN A 36 10.34 -1.41 -10.65
C ASN A 36 11.40 -0.75 -11.54
N LEU A 37 11.26 0.57 -11.74
CA LEU A 37 12.21 1.42 -12.45
C LEU A 37 13.28 1.98 -11.51
N ALA A 38 12.87 2.42 -10.31
CA ALA A 38 13.73 3.05 -9.33
C ALA A 38 13.19 2.80 -7.92
N LEU A 39 14.07 2.44 -6.98
CA LEU A 39 13.71 2.21 -5.57
C LEU A 39 13.54 3.51 -4.78
N ASP A 40 14.24 4.57 -5.19
CA ASP A 40 14.26 5.85 -4.52
C ASP A 40 14.06 6.98 -5.54
N ALA A 41 12.83 7.48 -5.60
CA ALA A 41 12.49 8.69 -6.32
C ALA A 41 12.03 9.78 -5.36
N LYS A 42 12.38 11.02 -5.66
CA LYS A 42 12.02 12.20 -4.89
C LYS A 42 11.37 13.23 -5.78
N VAL A 43 10.34 13.88 -5.27
CA VAL A 43 9.69 15.01 -5.95
C VAL A 43 10.01 16.28 -5.18
N HIS A 44 10.66 17.21 -5.85
CA HIS A 44 10.99 18.53 -5.35
C HIS A 44 9.95 19.52 -5.87
N LEU A 45 9.35 20.28 -4.95
CA LEU A 45 8.30 21.24 -5.23
C LEU A 45 8.78 22.63 -4.84
N GLU A 46 9.01 23.47 -5.84
CA GLU A 46 9.51 24.85 -5.69
C GLU A 46 8.37 25.82 -6.02
N PRO A 47 7.85 26.57 -5.04
CA PRO A 47 6.82 27.56 -5.33
C PRO A 47 7.42 28.74 -6.11
N GLN A 48 6.66 29.28 -7.06
CA GLN A 48 7.10 30.34 -7.96
C GLN A 48 6.19 31.57 -7.83
N ASN A 49 6.70 32.73 -8.23
CA ASN A 49 5.93 33.98 -8.38
C ASN A 49 5.06 34.35 -7.15
N GLY A 50 5.63 34.20 -5.95
CA GLY A 50 4.96 34.56 -4.69
C GLY A 50 3.93 33.54 -4.19
N ALA A 51 3.77 32.40 -4.86
CA ALA A 51 3.00 31.29 -4.31
C ALA A 51 3.69 30.70 -3.07
N ILE A 52 2.88 30.14 -2.16
CA ILE A 52 3.39 29.57 -0.90
C ILE A 52 2.66 28.30 -0.54
N PHE A 53 3.39 27.37 0.08
CA PHE A 53 2.79 26.23 0.75
C PHE A 53 2.36 26.64 2.17
N PRO A 54 1.11 26.37 2.60
CA PRO A 54 0.67 26.63 3.95
C PRO A 54 1.37 25.73 4.99
N PRO A 55 1.24 26.02 6.30
CA PRO A 55 2.00 25.35 7.37
C PRO A 55 1.59 23.90 7.67
N VAL A 56 0.35 23.52 7.36
CA VAL A 56 -0.14 22.15 7.64
C VAL A 56 0.22 21.27 6.45
N LEU A 57 1.43 20.72 6.49
CA LEU A 57 1.89 19.73 5.53
C LEU A 57 1.91 18.35 6.19
N HIS A 58 1.55 17.35 5.41
CA HIS A 58 1.60 15.94 5.79
C HIS A 58 3.00 15.55 6.26
N SER A 59 3.11 14.60 7.18
CA SER A 59 4.37 14.05 7.71
C SER A 59 5.32 13.56 6.61
N SER A 60 4.78 13.20 5.45
CA SER A 60 5.51 12.66 4.29
C SER A 60 6.28 13.73 3.48
N PHE A 61 6.03 15.02 3.70
CA PHE A 61 6.77 16.10 3.04
C PHE A 61 7.82 16.68 3.98
N GLN A 62 9.06 16.70 3.53
CA GLN A 62 10.13 17.44 4.17
C GLN A 62 10.11 18.89 3.67
N ARG A 63 9.94 19.85 4.58
CA ARG A 63 10.06 21.27 4.23
C ARG A 63 11.53 21.68 4.19
N VAL A 64 11.90 22.35 3.11
CA VAL A 64 13.23 22.88 2.86
C VAL A 64 13.14 24.40 2.60
N PRO A 65 14.23 25.18 2.74
CA PRO A 65 14.15 26.65 2.64
C PRO A 65 13.56 27.16 1.33
N TRP A 66 13.78 26.42 0.24
CA TRP A 66 13.33 26.79 -1.11
C TRP A 66 12.00 26.14 -1.52
N GLY A 67 11.39 25.26 -0.70
CA GLY A 67 10.22 24.50 -1.13
C GLY A 67 9.91 23.27 -0.28
N LEU A 68 9.45 22.20 -0.93
CA LEU A 68 9.14 20.91 -0.32
C LEU A 68 9.83 19.78 -1.06
N VAL A 69 10.18 18.73 -0.33
CA VAL A 69 10.68 17.46 -0.88
C VAL A 69 9.77 16.35 -0.41
N PHE A 70 9.27 15.53 -1.34
CA PHE A 70 8.50 14.33 -1.06
C PHE A 70 9.32 13.11 -1.45
N ASP A 71 9.52 12.17 -0.52
CA ASP A 71 10.07 10.86 -0.85
C ASP A 71 8.95 10.01 -1.47
N LEU A 72 9.03 9.86 -2.80
CA LEU A 72 8.05 9.10 -3.58
C LEU A 72 8.26 7.59 -3.38
N GLY A 73 9.46 7.16 -2.98
CA GLY A 73 9.84 5.75 -2.91
C GLY A 73 9.89 5.10 -4.29
N PRO A 74 9.37 3.87 -4.45
CA PRO A 74 9.53 3.11 -5.68
C PRO A 74 8.67 3.65 -6.84
N LEU A 75 9.27 3.74 -8.02
CA LEU A 75 8.60 4.05 -9.28
C LEU A 75 8.46 2.80 -10.13
N HIS A 76 7.29 2.62 -10.75
CA HIS A 76 6.99 1.45 -11.57
C HIS A 76 6.71 1.85 -13.01
N PHE A 77 7.22 1.07 -13.97
CA PHE A 77 6.98 1.26 -15.39
C PHE A 77 5.49 1.18 -15.73
N GLY A 78 4.99 2.19 -16.45
CA GLY A 78 3.61 2.25 -16.93
C GLY A 78 2.57 2.53 -15.84
N SER A 79 2.99 2.85 -14.61
CA SER A 79 2.10 3.22 -13.51
C SER A 79 2.21 4.71 -13.21
N HIS A 80 1.10 5.31 -12.76
CA HIS A 80 1.07 6.70 -12.31
C HIS A 80 1.38 6.80 -10.81
N ARG A 81 1.94 7.95 -10.39
CA ARG A 81 2.12 8.33 -8.98
C ARG A 81 1.61 9.75 -8.79
N ASP A 82 0.55 9.88 -8.03
CA ASP A 82 -0.12 11.16 -7.85
C ASP A 82 0.23 11.78 -6.50
N LEU A 83 0.39 13.10 -6.46
CA LEU A 83 0.65 13.86 -5.24
C LEU A 83 -0.32 15.03 -5.14
N ILE A 84 -0.77 15.31 -3.94
CA ILE A 84 -1.62 16.47 -3.64
C ILE A 84 -0.91 17.33 -2.60
N VAL A 85 -0.74 18.60 -2.92
CA VAL A 85 -0.13 19.58 -2.04
C VAL A 85 -1.06 20.80 -1.91
N PRO A 86 -1.43 21.23 -0.69
CA PRO A 86 -2.17 22.48 -0.53
C PRO A 86 -1.24 23.64 -0.91
N MET A 87 -1.77 24.63 -1.62
CA MET A 87 -0.99 25.77 -2.08
C MET A 87 -1.85 27.04 -2.05
N LYS A 88 -1.25 28.16 -1.65
CA LYS A 88 -1.84 29.49 -1.81
C LYS A 88 -1.16 30.17 -2.98
N ILE A 89 -1.96 30.53 -3.97
CA ILE A 89 -1.47 31.11 -5.21
C ILE A 89 -2.00 32.55 -5.32
N PRO A 90 -1.13 33.55 -5.53
CA PRO A 90 -1.54 34.94 -5.66
C PRO A 90 -2.48 35.15 -6.86
N VAL A 91 -3.33 36.16 -6.76
CA VAL A 91 -4.19 36.58 -7.86
C VAL A 91 -3.32 36.98 -9.06
N GLY A 92 -3.63 36.45 -10.25
CA GLY A 92 -2.88 36.76 -11.47
C GLY A 92 -1.74 35.78 -11.80
N VAL A 93 -1.40 34.83 -10.92
CA VAL A 93 -0.31 33.85 -11.13
C VAL A 93 -0.88 32.52 -11.63
N HIS A 94 -1.19 32.45 -12.93
CA HIS A 94 -1.88 31.29 -13.54
C HIS A 94 -1.76 31.21 -15.06
N ASP A 95 -0.68 31.77 -15.60
CA ASP A 95 -0.40 31.68 -17.04
C ASP A 95 1.04 31.20 -17.25
N HIS A 96 1.39 30.85 -18.49
CA HIS A 96 2.75 30.37 -18.81
C HIS A 96 3.85 31.40 -18.54
N HIS A 97 3.54 32.68 -18.43
CA HIS A 97 4.50 33.73 -18.09
C HIS A 97 4.65 33.90 -16.57
N HIS A 98 3.63 33.53 -15.81
CA HIS A 98 3.55 33.60 -14.35
C HIS A 98 3.17 32.24 -13.75
N PRO A 99 4.03 31.21 -13.88
CA PRO A 99 3.78 29.92 -13.28
C PRO A 99 3.80 29.99 -11.75
N PHE A 100 3.05 29.11 -11.09
CA PHE A 100 2.99 29.09 -9.63
C PHE A 100 3.84 27.99 -9.00
N LEU A 101 4.20 26.94 -9.75
CA LEU A 101 4.92 25.79 -9.22
C LEU A 101 5.93 25.26 -10.22
N LYS A 102 7.13 24.95 -9.75
CA LYS A 102 8.09 24.12 -10.48
C LYS A 102 8.21 22.78 -9.74
N VAL A 103 8.04 21.69 -10.48
CA VAL A 103 8.10 20.32 -9.98
C VAL A 103 9.31 19.65 -10.61
N THR A 104 10.20 19.09 -9.80
CA THR A 104 11.35 18.32 -10.29
C THR A 104 11.29 16.90 -9.74
N LEU A 105 11.19 15.93 -10.63
CA LEU A 105 11.32 14.51 -10.30
C LEU A 105 12.81 14.13 -10.38
N GLU A 106 13.32 13.56 -9.31
CA GLU A 106 14.66 12.98 -9.22
C GLU A 106 14.55 11.49 -8.94
N TRP A 107 15.26 10.66 -9.69
CA TRP A 107 15.34 9.23 -9.41
C TRP A 107 16.68 8.65 -9.85
N ASN A 108 17.06 7.55 -9.20
CA ASN A 108 18.28 6.83 -9.54
C ASN A 108 17.93 5.57 -10.32
N SER A 109 18.58 5.38 -11.46
CA SER A 109 18.69 4.10 -12.17
C SER A 109 20.06 3.50 -11.88
N GLU A 110 20.25 2.20 -12.18
CA GLU A 110 21.45 1.41 -11.79
C GLU A 110 22.80 2.12 -11.94
N ASN A 111 22.96 3.05 -12.89
CA ASN A 111 24.21 3.81 -13.06
C ASN A 111 24.04 5.32 -13.27
N ASN A 112 22.82 5.87 -13.26
CA ASN A 112 22.57 7.27 -13.58
C ASN A 112 21.51 7.89 -12.68
N ASN A 113 21.77 9.11 -12.23
CA ASN A 113 20.79 9.96 -11.58
C ASN A 113 20.08 10.77 -12.66
N HIS A 114 18.76 10.66 -12.68
CA HIS A 114 17.91 11.36 -13.65
C HIS A 114 17.16 12.47 -12.93
N LYS A 115 16.97 13.58 -13.64
CA LYS A 115 16.15 14.71 -13.18
C LYS A 115 15.34 15.25 -14.33
N GLU A 116 14.05 15.40 -14.09
CA GLU A 116 13.10 15.99 -15.04
C GLU A 116 12.30 17.06 -14.33
N SER A 117 12.10 18.21 -14.98
CA SER A 117 11.39 19.34 -14.40
C SER A 117 10.21 19.76 -15.25
N LEU A 118 9.09 20.04 -14.59
CA LEU A 118 7.87 20.58 -15.19
C LEU A 118 7.42 21.83 -14.44
N ILE A 119 6.63 22.65 -15.12
CA ILE A 119 6.11 23.90 -14.60
C ILE A 119 4.58 23.81 -14.58
N GLY A 120 3.99 24.11 -13.42
CA GLY A 120 2.56 24.24 -13.22
C GLY A 120 2.10 25.69 -13.37
N SER A 121 1.25 25.93 -14.37
CA SER A 121 0.63 27.23 -14.66
C SER A 121 -0.90 27.22 -14.62
N ASP A 122 -1.55 26.05 -14.68
CA ASP A 122 -2.98 25.98 -14.98
C ASP A 122 -3.82 25.48 -13.78
N PHE A 123 -5.11 25.86 -13.77
CA PHE A 123 -6.08 25.53 -12.72
C PHE A 123 -7.19 24.60 -13.18
N VAL A 124 -6.82 23.47 -13.79
CA VAL A 124 -7.81 22.49 -14.25
C VAL A 124 -8.02 21.43 -13.19
N VAL A 125 -9.25 21.36 -12.66
CA VAL A 125 -9.67 20.23 -11.84
C VAL A 125 -10.03 19.08 -12.76
N THR A 126 -9.16 18.07 -12.80
CA THR A 126 -9.37 16.84 -13.59
C THR A 126 -9.95 15.73 -12.72
N ALA A 127 -10.51 14.69 -13.35
CA ALA A 127 -10.94 13.49 -12.64
C ALA A 127 -9.77 12.83 -11.87
N ASP A 128 -8.56 12.85 -12.44
CA ASP A 128 -7.34 12.35 -11.79
C ASP A 128 -7.00 13.14 -10.53
N ALA A 129 -7.12 14.47 -10.58
CA ALA A 129 -6.90 15.31 -9.40
C ALA A 129 -7.88 14.99 -8.27
N LEU A 130 -9.16 14.75 -8.59
CA LEU A 130 -10.18 14.38 -7.60
C LEU A 130 -9.94 12.97 -7.03
N ALA A 131 -9.55 12.00 -7.86
CA ALA A 131 -9.21 10.66 -7.43
C ALA A 131 -7.95 10.66 -6.54
N ALA A 132 -6.93 11.41 -6.92
CA ALA A 132 -5.72 11.60 -6.12
C ALA A 132 -6.01 12.29 -4.78
N PHE A 133 -6.90 13.27 -4.75
CA PHE A 133 -7.38 13.90 -3.53
C PHE A 133 -8.06 12.87 -2.61
N ALA A 134 -9.02 12.09 -3.12
CA ALA A 134 -9.71 11.07 -2.34
C ALA A 134 -8.73 10.06 -1.71
N ARG A 135 -7.75 9.60 -2.51
CA ARG A 135 -6.72 8.66 -2.06
C ARG A 135 -5.80 9.28 -1.00
N MET A 136 -5.24 10.46 -1.24
CA MET A 136 -4.32 11.10 -0.29
C MET A 136 -5.03 11.47 1.02
N SER A 137 -6.28 11.94 0.97
CA SER A 137 -7.09 12.17 2.17
C SER A 137 -7.34 10.88 2.95
N SER A 138 -7.52 9.75 2.25
CA SER A 138 -7.66 8.43 2.87
C SER A 138 -6.38 7.97 3.52
N VAL A 139 -5.23 8.08 2.84
CA VAL A 139 -3.90 7.77 3.40
C VAL A 139 -3.68 8.55 4.70
N HIS A 140 -3.85 9.87 4.64
CA HIS A 140 -3.66 10.74 5.81
C HIS A 140 -4.57 10.39 6.99
N SER A 141 -5.86 10.18 6.69
CA SER A 141 -6.83 9.87 7.74
C SER A 141 -6.60 8.48 8.31
N LEU A 142 -6.17 7.51 7.51
CA LEU A 142 -5.87 6.16 7.96
C LEU A 142 -4.63 6.10 8.86
N GLU A 143 -3.60 6.92 8.61
CA GLU A 143 -2.48 7.08 9.55
C GLU A 143 -3.00 7.52 10.93
N GLN A 144 -3.82 8.57 10.98
CA GLN A 144 -4.39 9.03 12.25
C GLN A 144 -5.30 7.98 12.90
N VAL A 145 -6.10 7.27 12.10
CA VAL A 145 -6.96 6.18 12.60
C VAL A 145 -6.12 5.08 13.23
N ILE A 146 -5.02 4.67 12.60
CA ILE A 146 -4.09 3.67 13.13
C ILE A 146 -3.50 4.15 14.45
N ASP A 147 -2.96 5.37 14.51
CA ASP A 147 -2.37 5.93 15.72
C ASP A 147 -3.37 5.96 16.89
N LYS A 148 -4.62 6.36 16.62
CA LYS A 148 -5.68 6.37 17.62
C LYS A 148 -6.12 4.98 18.04
N CYS A 149 -6.30 4.06 17.10
CA CYS A 149 -6.71 2.69 17.41
C CYS A 149 -5.62 1.90 18.14
N ASP A 150 -4.33 2.14 17.85
CA ASP A 150 -3.20 1.57 18.60
C ASP A 150 -3.23 2.02 20.06
N ALA A 151 -3.54 3.29 20.30
CA ALA A 151 -3.73 3.86 21.63
C ALA A 151 -5.08 3.48 22.28
N THR A 152 -5.90 2.64 21.63
CA THR A 152 -7.27 2.29 22.05
C THR A 152 -8.21 3.51 22.22
N ASP A 153 -7.89 4.61 21.54
CA ASP A 153 -8.65 5.86 21.56
C ASP A 153 -9.89 5.74 20.63
N PRO A 154 -11.12 5.96 21.14
CA PRO A 154 -12.34 5.91 20.33
C PRO A 154 -12.43 7.01 19.27
N ALA A 155 -11.47 7.95 19.22
CA ALA A 155 -11.35 8.93 18.15
C ALA A 155 -11.07 8.29 16.77
N GLY A 156 -10.37 7.14 16.71
CA GLY A 156 -10.02 6.49 15.44
C GLY A 156 -11.24 6.22 14.54
N PRO A 157 -12.24 5.45 14.99
CA PRO A 157 -13.47 5.22 14.21
C PRO A 157 -14.24 6.51 13.86
N LYS A 158 -14.16 7.56 14.70
CA LYS A 158 -14.80 8.85 14.42
C LYS A 158 -14.11 9.57 13.26
N ILE A 159 -12.77 9.56 13.21
CA ILE A 159 -11.98 10.12 12.10
C ILE A 159 -12.35 9.41 10.79
N LEU A 160 -12.39 8.08 10.79
CA LEU A 160 -12.78 7.30 9.62
C LEU A 160 -14.19 7.65 9.14
N LYS A 161 -15.15 7.79 10.06
CA LYS A 161 -16.52 8.18 9.72
C LYS A 161 -16.60 9.56 9.07
N THR A 162 -15.82 10.53 9.56
CA THR A 162 -15.73 11.87 8.97
C THR A 162 -15.16 11.82 7.55
N LEU A 163 -14.08 11.08 7.34
CA LEU A 163 -13.50 10.87 6.00
C LEU A 163 -14.54 10.27 5.04
N ILE A 164 -15.22 9.19 5.45
CA ILE A 164 -16.25 8.54 4.62
C ILE A 164 -17.34 9.54 4.23
N GLY A 165 -17.80 10.38 5.16
CA GLY A 165 -18.77 11.44 4.87
C GLY A 165 -18.29 12.44 3.81
N GLN A 166 -17.03 12.88 3.92
CA GLN A 166 -16.42 13.78 2.93
C GLN A 166 -16.33 13.13 1.55
N LEU A 167 -15.90 11.87 1.48
CA LEU A 167 -15.73 11.16 0.21
C LEU A 167 -17.06 10.76 -0.44
N ILE A 168 -18.14 10.57 0.33
CA ILE A 168 -19.50 10.43 -0.24
C ILE A 168 -19.89 11.69 -1.02
N GLY A 169 -19.65 12.88 -0.47
CA GLY A 169 -19.95 14.14 -1.17
C GLY A 169 -19.10 14.32 -2.43
N LEU A 170 -17.83 13.92 -2.37
CA LEU A 170 -16.93 13.95 -3.51
C LEU A 170 -17.36 12.96 -4.60
N GLU A 171 -17.68 11.71 -4.25
CA GLU A 171 -18.09 10.65 -5.19
C GLU A 171 -19.38 11.00 -5.93
N ALA A 172 -20.34 11.62 -5.23
CA ALA A 172 -21.59 12.09 -5.83
C ALA A 172 -21.36 13.13 -6.95
N THR A 173 -20.30 13.93 -6.82
CA THR A 173 -19.94 14.98 -7.79
C THR A 173 -19.03 14.44 -8.90
N ALA A 174 -17.98 13.71 -8.53
CA ALA A 174 -16.95 13.24 -9.45
C ALA A 174 -17.39 12.02 -10.29
N LYS A 175 -18.18 11.11 -9.69
CA LYS A 175 -18.63 9.83 -10.30
C LYS A 175 -17.49 9.01 -10.92
N ASP A 176 -16.30 9.09 -10.34
CA ASP A 176 -15.11 8.39 -10.81
C ASP A 176 -15.03 6.99 -10.20
N ALA A 177 -14.83 5.97 -11.04
CA ALA A 177 -14.79 4.58 -10.62
C ALA A 177 -13.71 4.27 -9.56
N ARG A 178 -12.60 5.00 -9.57
CA ARG A 178 -11.51 4.84 -8.59
C ARG A 178 -11.95 5.31 -7.21
N ILE A 179 -12.65 6.43 -7.15
CA ILE A 179 -13.24 6.97 -5.91
C ILE A 179 -14.31 6.00 -5.40
N THR A 180 -15.18 5.51 -6.29
CA THR A 180 -16.20 4.53 -5.95
C THR A 180 -15.59 3.24 -5.38
N ALA A 181 -14.54 2.70 -6.00
CA ALA A 181 -13.86 1.49 -5.56
C ALA A 181 -13.21 1.67 -4.17
N LEU A 182 -12.48 2.77 -3.96
CA LEU A 182 -11.89 3.11 -2.65
C LEU A 182 -12.96 3.29 -1.56
N LEU A 183 -14.00 4.07 -1.85
CA LEU A 183 -15.03 4.41 -0.88
C LEU A 183 -15.91 3.21 -0.52
N LYS A 184 -16.55 2.61 -1.52
CA LYS A 184 -17.56 1.56 -1.33
C LYS A 184 -16.91 0.19 -1.18
N GLY A 185 -15.76 -0.05 -1.83
CA GLY A 185 -15.07 -1.33 -1.81
C GLY A 185 -14.14 -1.53 -0.61
N ASP A 186 -13.47 -0.45 -0.14
CA ASP A 186 -12.46 -0.58 0.93
C ASP A 186 -12.89 0.11 2.22
N LEU A 187 -13.14 1.44 2.17
CA LEU A 187 -13.40 2.28 3.35
C LEU A 187 -14.67 1.85 4.10
N GLN A 188 -15.79 1.68 3.39
CA GLN A 188 -17.07 1.27 3.96
C GLN A 188 -17.13 -0.23 4.32
N GLU A 189 -16.18 -1.02 3.83
CA GLU A 189 -16.17 -2.47 3.98
C GLU A 189 -15.13 -2.91 5.01
N ARG A 190 -14.00 -3.46 4.54
CA ARG A 190 -13.02 -4.13 5.39
C ARG A 190 -12.31 -3.14 6.31
N ILE A 191 -12.09 -1.90 5.89
CA ILE A 191 -11.48 -0.86 6.73
C ILE A 191 -12.42 -0.51 7.89
N SER A 192 -13.70 -0.25 7.63
CA SER A 192 -14.68 0.02 8.69
C SER A 192 -14.84 -1.19 9.64
N LYS A 193 -14.87 -2.42 9.11
CA LYS A 193 -14.89 -3.65 9.93
C LYS A 193 -13.64 -3.78 10.81
N ALA A 194 -12.46 -3.44 10.29
CA ALA A 194 -11.20 -3.52 11.03
C ALA A 194 -11.18 -2.67 12.30
N VAL A 195 -11.80 -1.49 12.28
CA VAL A 195 -11.81 -0.54 13.41
C VAL A 195 -13.08 -0.57 14.26
N SER A 196 -14.04 -1.42 13.90
CA SER A 196 -15.37 -1.47 14.55
C SER A 196 -15.33 -1.86 16.03
N THR A 197 -14.35 -2.66 16.46
CA THR A 197 -14.12 -2.98 17.86
C THR A 197 -12.62 -3.08 18.13
N VAL A 198 -12.22 -2.90 19.40
CA VAL A 198 -10.83 -3.02 19.83
C VAL A 198 -10.30 -4.44 19.56
N GLU A 199 -11.12 -5.46 19.80
CA GLU A 199 -10.74 -6.86 19.59
C GLU A 199 -10.47 -7.17 18.11
N ARG A 200 -11.28 -6.62 17.19
CA ARG A 200 -11.06 -6.80 15.74
C ARG A 200 -9.80 -6.09 15.29
N TYR A 201 -9.59 -4.87 15.78
CA TYR A 201 -8.40 -4.11 15.46
C TYR A 201 -7.13 -4.84 15.90
N GLN A 202 -7.09 -5.28 17.17
CA GLN A 202 -5.95 -6.01 17.72
C GLN A 202 -5.74 -7.38 17.05
N ARG A 203 -6.82 -8.09 16.70
CA ARG A 203 -6.72 -9.43 16.09
C ARG A 203 -6.17 -9.40 14.67
N TRP A 204 -6.55 -8.41 13.86
CA TRP A 204 -6.14 -8.36 12.45
C TRP A 204 -6.17 -6.95 11.84
N GLY A 205 -7.04 -6.06 12.34
CA GLY A 205 -7.25 -4.75 11.75
C GLY A 205 -5.98 -3.91 11.70
N ALA A 206 -5.17 -3.91 12.76
CA ALA A 206 -3.90 -3.20 12.85
C ALA A 206 -2.95 -3.55 11.69
N HIS A 207 -2.84 -4.84 11.35
CA HIS A 207 -1.99 -5.32 10.26
C HIS A 207 -2.57 -4.99 8.89
N TYR A 208 -3.88 -5.20 8.72
CA TYR A 208 -4.60 -4.91 7.48
C TYR A 208 -4.54 -3.42 7.12
N LEU A 209 -4.86 -2.53 8.06
CA LEU A 209 -4.89 -1.08 7.86
C LEU A 209 -3.53 -0.56 7.41
N ARG A 210 -2.44 -1.04 8.02
CA ARG A 210 -1.08 -0.68 7.62
C ARG A 210 -0.72 -1.19 6.23
N ALA A 211 -1.19 -2.38 5.83
CA ALA A 211 -0.92 -2.94 4.51
C ALA A 211 -1.66 -2.18 3.40
N ILE A 212 -2.95 -1.90 3.60
CA ILE A 212 -3.75 -1.16 2.63
C ILE A 212 -3.32 0.31 2.54
N LEU A 213 -3.03 0.95 3.69
CA LEU A 213 -2.44 2.29 3.74
C LEU A 213 -1.19 2.36 2.86
N ARG A 214 -0.22 1.46 3.10
CA ARG A 214 1.03 1.41 2.35
C ARG A 214 0.81 1.17 0.85
N SER A 215 -0.18 0.35 0.51
CA SER A 215 -0.55 0.08 -0.89
C SER A 215 -1.10 1.34 -1.58
N HIS A 216 -1.90 2.16 -0.90
CA HIS A 216 -2.37 3.45 -1.45
C HIS A 216 -1.31 4.55 -1.43
N GLU A 217 -0.36 4.56 -0.48
CA GLU A 217 0.79 5.47 -0.49
C GLU A 217 1.64 5.30 -1.75
N TYR A 218 1.92 4.06 -2.11
CA TYR A 218 2.74 3.71 -3.28
C TYR A 218 1.95 3.46 -4.56
N GLN A 219 0.62 3.50 -4.50
CA GLN A 219 -0.27 3.20 -5.62
C GLN A 219 0.06 1.84 -6.25
N MET A 220 0.14 0.80 -5.42
CA MET A 220 0.50 -0.55 -5.83
C MET A 220 -0.65 -1.53 -5.60
N ARG A 221 -0.88 -2.41 -6.57
CA ARG A 221 -1.80 -3.54 -6.36
C ARG A 221 -1.07 -4.65 -5.63
N THR A 222 -1.43 -4.88 -4.37
CA THR A 222 -0.81 -5.93 -3.54
C THR A 222 -1.69 -7.17 -3.39
N ASN A 223 -3.00 -7.06 -3.58
CA ASN A 223 -3.94 -8.17 -3.53
C ASN A 223 -5.16 -7.92 -4.45
N PHE A 224 -6.00 -8.94 -4.65
CA PHE A 224 -7.22 -8.83 -5.48
C PHE A 224 -8.49 -8.56 -4.66
N MET A 225 -8.43 -8.70 -3.33
CA MET A 225 -9.59 -8.65 -2.44
C MET A 225 -10.08 -7.23 -2.19
N ASP A 226 -9.20 -6.25 -2.32
CA ASP A 226 -9.47 -4.84 -2.04
C ASP A 226 -9.70 -4.11 -3.38
N PRO A 227 -10.96 -3.71 -3.71
CA PRO A 227 -11.29 -3.09 -4.98
C PRO A 227 -10.52 -1.82 -5.30
N GLY A 228 -10.23 -0.97 -4.30
CA GLY A 228 -9.50 0.28 -4.53
C GLY A 228 -8.03 0.08 -4.88
N LEU A 229 -7.49 -1.14 -4.75
CA LEU A 229 -6.16 -1.49 -5.25
C LEU A 229 -6.17 -1.96 -6.71
N GLN A 230 -7.33 -2.36 -7.26
CA GLN A 230 -7.42 -2.91 -8.62
C GLN A 230 -7.20 -1.85 -9.71
N VAL A 231 -7.28 -0.58 -9.33
CA VAL A 231 -7.01 0.57 -10.21
C VAL A 231 -5.52 0.80 -10.45
N TYR A 232 -4.66 0.13 -9.67
CA TYR A 232 -3.22 0.29 -9.74
C TYR A 232 -2.55 -0.75 -10.63
N GLY A 233 -1.41 -0.34 -11.18
CA GLY A 233 -0.66 -1.07 -12.18
C GLY A 233 -0.76 -0.41 -13.55
N GLY A 234 -0.12 -1.04 -14.52
CA GLY A 234 -0.15 -0.66 -15.92
C GLY A 234 -0.23 -1.89 -16.81
N VAL A 235 -0.03 -1.67 -18.11
CA VAL A 235 -0.05 -2.74 -19.12
C VAL A 235 0.99 -3.82 -18.79
N LEU A 236 2.25 -3.42 -18.60
CA LEU A 236 3.35 -4.34 -18.27
C LEU A 236 3.08 -5.12 -16.98
N PHE A 237 2.60 -4.44 -15.93
CA PHE A 237 2.25 -5.11 -14.67
C PHE A 237 1.15 -6.16 -14.87
N SER A 238 0.13 -5.85 -15.69
CA SER A 238 -0.97 -6.76 -15.95
C SER A 238 -0.53 -8.00 -16.73
N GLU A 239 0.36 -7.81 -17.72
CA GLU A 239 0.99 -8.90 -18.48
C GLU A 239 1.84 -9.80 -17.57
N LEU A 240 2.63 -9.20 -16.67
CA LEU A 240 3.45 -9.94 -15.71
C LEU A 240 2.59 -10.72 -14.70
N VAL A 241 1.48 -10.15 -14.24
CA VAL A 241 0.55 -10.87 -13.36
C VAL A 241 -0.11 -12.03 -14.09
N HIS A 242 -0.52 -11.84 -15.35
CA HIS A 242 -1.10 -12.91 -16.15
C HIS A 242 -0.09 -14.06 -16.34
N SER A 243 1.11 -13.74 -16.86
CA SER A 243 2.18 -14.72 -17.07
C SER A 243 2.62 -15.39 -15.76
N GLY A 244 2.82 -14.62 -14.70
CA GLY A 244 3.19 -15.12 -13.38
C GLY A 244 2.10 -16.02 -12.78
N GLY A 245 0.82 -15.73 -13.01
CA GLY A 245 -0.29 -16.57 -12.60
C GLY A 245 -0.32 -17.92 -13.31
N GLU A 246 -0.04 -17.95 -14.62
CA GLU A 246 0.09 -19.21 -15.37
C GLU A 246 1.27 -20.05 -14.88
N ILE A 247 2.43 -19.42 -14.67
CA ILE A 247 3.63 -20.09 -14.12
C ILE A 247 3.33 -20.64 -12.73
N PHE A 248 2.71 -19.84 -11.85
CA PHE A 248 2.42 -20.23 -10.48
C PHE A 248 1.48 -21.44 -10.40
N LYS A 249 0.44 -21.48 -11.27
CA LYS A 249 -0.45 -22.65 -11.40
C LYS A 249 0.28 -23.92 -11.89
N GLY A 250 1.33 -23.75 -12.69
CA GLY A 250 2.15 -24.86 -13.20
C GLY A 250 3.21 -25.38 -12.24
N LEU A 251 3.42 -24.74 -11.08
CA LEU A 251 4.44 -25.16 -10.12
C LEU A 251 4.09 -26.53 -9.51
N PRO A 252 5.05 -27.47 -9.42
CA PRO A 252 4.79 -28.76 -8.81
C PRO A 252 4.53 -28.58 -7.32
N LEU A 253 3.41 -29.12 -6.83
CA LEU A 253 3.16 -29.19 -5.40
C LEU A 253 4.25 -30.03 -4.74
N LYS A 254 4.90 -29.47 -3.73
CA LYS A 254 5.81 -30.24 -2.88
C LYS A 254 4.97 -31.31 -2.19
N LYS A 255 5.13 -32.57 -2.61
CA LYS A 255 4.61 -33.70 -1.84
C LYS A 255 5.30 -33.65 -0.50
N TYR A 256 4.56 -33.35 0.56
CA TYR A 256 5.03 -33.62 1.90
C TYR A 256 5.23 -35.13 1.96
N SER A 257 6.49 -35.59 1.93
CA SER A 257 6.78 -36.95 2.35
C SER A 257 6.41 -37.05 3.82
N ASP A 258 5.67 -38.08 4.22
CA ASP A 258 5.35 -38.45 5.60
C ASP A 258 6.62 -38.74 6.45
N ARG A 259 7.52 -37.78 6.55
CA ARG A 259 8.65 -37.80 7.46
C ARG A 259 8.31 -36.80 8.55
N ASP A 260 7.59 -37.33 9.54
CA ASP A 260 7.66 -36.99 10.97
C ASP A 260 6.43 -37.51 11.76
N ALA A 261 5.70 -38.52 11.25
CA ALA A 261 4.77 -39.30 12.06
C ALA A 261 5.46 -40.40 12.91
N ASN A 262 6.78 -40.36 13.05
CA ASN A 262 7.54 -41.33 13.85
C ASN A 262 8.41 -40.62 14.89
N SER A 263 7.75 -39.99 15.86
CA SER A 263 8.37 -39.46 17.08
C SER A 263 7.51 -39.86 18.28
N ASN A 264 7.76 -41.07 18.78
CA ASN A 264 7.36 -41.59 20.10
C ASN A 264 5.91 -41.35 20.57
N SER A 265 5.00 -42.24 20.14
CA SER A 265 3.81 -42.55 20.94
C SER A 265 4.06 -43.83 21.74
N ASN A 266 4.75 -43.68 22.87
CA ASN A 266 4.50 -44.52 24.03
C ASN A 266 3.56 -43.73 24.93
N ASN A 267 2.26 -43.81 24.68
CA ASN A 267 1.29 -43.64 25.77
C ASN A 267 -0.08 -44.22 25.42
N ASN A 268 -0.52 -45.07 26.34
CA ASN A 268 -1.81 -45.73 26.38
C ASN A 268 -2.99 -44.75 26.32
N ASN A 269 -4.09 -45.26 25.77
CA ASN A 269 -5.45 -44.72 25.88
C ASN A 269 -5.70 -43.33 25.29
N ARG A 270 -6.35 -43.31 24.13
CA ARG A 270 -7.65 -42.62 23.93
C ARG A 270 -8.25 -42.98 22.58
N ASN A 271 -9.45 -43.56 22.62
CA ASN A 271 -10.39 -43.54 21.51
C ASN A 271 -10.55 -42.11 21.01
N ASN A 272 -10.19 -41.86 19.76
CA ASN A 272 -10.71 -40.75 18.97
C ASN A 272 -10.59 -41.12 17.49
N ASN A 273 -11.73 -41.20 16.82
CA ASN A 273 -11.83 -41.18 15.36
C ASN A 273 -11.21 -39.87 14.86
N ALA A 274 -9.92 -39.87 14.59
CA ALA A 274 -9.27 -38.82 13.83
C ALA A 274 -9.68 -39.02 12.37
N ILE A 275 -10.64 -38.21 11.90
CA ILE A 275 -10.92 -38.06 10.48
C ILE A 275 -9.61 -37.57 9.86
N ALA A 276 -8.97 -38.43 9.07
CA ALA A 276 -7.80 -38.06 8.29
C ALA A 276 -8.15 -36.81 7.47
N ALA A 277 -7.43 -35.71 7.70
CA ALA A 277 -7.61 -34.50 6.92
C ALA A 277 -7.35 -34.86 5.46
N ALA A 278 -8.38 -34.71 4.61
CA ALA A 278 -8.26 -34.99 3.19
C ALA A 278 -7.13 -34.17 2.60
N VAL A 279 -6.26 -34.81 1.82
CA VAL A 279 -5.24 -34.16 1.00
C VAL A 279 -5.93 -33.06 0.19
N PRO A 280 -5.55 -31.78 0.31
CA PRO A 280 -6.19 -30.72 -0.45
C PRO A 280 -5.99 -30.98 -1.94
N VAL A 281 -7.10 -31.10 -2.67
CA VAL A 281 -7.10 -31.19 -4.14
C VAL A 281 -6.56 -29.88 -4.69
N ALA A 282 -5.65 -30.00 -5.66
CA ALA A 282 -4.86 -28.92 -6.26
C ALA A 282 -5.65 -27.90 -7.11
N ASP A 283 -6.95 -27.75 -6.87
CA ASP A 283 -7.83 -26.83 -7.63
C ASP A 283 -7.93 -25.43 -6.99
N SER A 284 -7.22 -25.16 -5.89
CA SER A 284 -7.21 -23.83 -5.27
C SER A 284 -5.82 -23.41 -4.80
N TYR A 285 -5.63 -22.08 -4.79
CA TYR A 285 -4.42 -21.27 -4.64
C TYR A 285 -3.62 -21.42 -3.30
N TYR A 286 -3.61 -22.63 -2.72
CA TYR A 286 -3.00 -23.12 -1.48
C TYR A 286 -3.88 -23.13 -0.21
N ALA A 287 -3.96 -24.31 0.39
CA ALA A 287 -4.41 -24.58 1.75
C ALA A 287 -3.16 -24.72 2.64
N GLY A 288 -2.74 -23.64 3.29
CA GLY A 288 -1.55 -23.62 4.16
C GLY A 288 -1.61 -22.50 5.19
N ASN A 289 -1.63 -22.86 6.47
CA ASN A 289 -1.77 -21.93 7.59
C ASN A 289 -0.49 -21.09 7.80
N CYS A 290 -0.65 -19.78 7.88
CA CYS A 290 0.17 -18.79 8.61
C CYS A 290 1.71 -18.82 8.45
N GLY A 291 2.26 -17.79 7.81
CA GLY A 291 3.68 -17.40 7.93
C GLY A 291 4.11 -16.52 6.77
N GLY A 292 4.66 -15.33 7.02
CA GLY A 292 5.29 -14.54 5.96
C GLY A 292 6.48 -15.31 5.38
N CYS A 293 6.71 -15.20 4.07
CA CYS A 293 7.80 -15.91 3.41
C CYS A 293 9.09 -15.11 3.49
N PHE A 294 10.10 -15.64 4.17
CA PHE A 294 11.50 -15.23 4.04
C PHE A 294 12.28 -16.40 3.43
N SER A 295 13.25 -16.10 2.56
CA SER A 295 14.22 -17.12 2.16
C SER A 295 15.07 -17.49 3.38
N GLY A 296 15.46 -18.76 3.52
CA GLY A 296 16.38 -19.19 4.57
C GLY A 296 17.76 -18.50 4.49
N GLU A 297 18.08 -17.92 3.34
CA GLU A 297 19.31 -17.15 3.09
C GLU A 297 19.21 -15.67 3.49
N CYS A 298 18.03 -15.20 3.94
CA CYS A 298 17.87 -13.81 4.36
C CYS A 298 18.56 -13.56 5.71
N VAL A 299 19.74 -12.95 5.66
CA VAL A 299 20.44 -12.47 6.87
C VAL A 299 19.79 -11.17 7.33
N VAL A 300 19.16 -11.18 8.50
CA VAL A 300 18.58 -9.98 9.12
C VAL A 300 19.50 -9.55 10.25
N GLN A 301 19.99 -8.31 10.20
CA GLN A 301 20.80 -7.75 11.27
C GLN A 301 19.89 -7.34 12.44
N CYS A 302 19.88 -8.13 13.51
CA CYS A 302 19.19 -7.79 14.74
C CYS A 302 20.06 -6.83 15.56
N LYS A 303 19.47 -5.75 16.06
CA LYS A 303 20.14 -4.85 17.01
C LYS A 303 20.29 -5.60 18.34
N GLU A 304 21.51 -5.73 18.85
CA GLU A 304 21.75 -6.27 20.20
C GLU A 304 21.01 -5.39 21.21
N GLN A 305 20.24 -6.02 22.10
CA GLN A 305 19.67 -5.35 23.26
C GLN A 305 20.84 -5.02 24.19
N ASP A 306 21.14 -3.73 24.35
CA ASP A 306 21.97 -3.25 25.45
C ASP A 306 21.32 -3.74 26.76
N GLY A 307 22.06 -4.62 27.45
CA GLY A 307 21.57 -5.39 28.59
C GLY A 307 21.13 -4.53 29.79
N MET A 308 20.12 -5.05 30.49
CA MET A 308 19.85 -4.76 31.90
C MET A 308 21.00 -5.19 32.80
#